data_AF-A0A522FG96-F1
#
_entry.id   AF-A0A522FG96-F1
#
_cell.length_a   1.000
_cell.length_b   1.000
_cell.length_c   1.000
_cell.angle_alpha   90.00
_cell.angle_beta   90.00
_cell.angle_gamma   90.00
#
_symmetry.space_group_name_H-M   'P 1'
#
loop_
_entity.id
_entity.type
_entity.pdbx_description
1 polymer ?
#
loop_
_entity_poly.entity_id
_entity_poly.type
_entity_poly.pdbx_seq_one_letter_code
_entity_poly.pdbx_strand_id
1 'polypeptide(L)'
;MSLEFGSREFSGPSRNPLPSEVRAAREAAGLTQTEAAALVHTSCRTWQQWEAGDRRMHQAFWELFRIKISTRSVRISAPIKPHRSQRA
;
A
#
# COMPACT_ATOMS: atom_id res chain seq x y z
N MET A 1 19.57 -2.42 32.25
CA MET A 1 20.26 -2.67 30.96
C MET A 1 19.45 -3.68 30.18
N SER A 2 19.33 -3.45 28.88
CA SER A 2 18.68 -4.31 27.87
C SER A 2 17.18 -4.09 27.69
N LEU A 3 16.66 -3.64 26.55
CA LEU A 3 17.18 -3.02 25.32
C LEU A 3 15.89 -2.51 24.65
N GLU A 4 15.83 -1.23 24.31
CA GLU A 4 14.68 -0.66 23.60
C GLU A 4 14.49 -1.42 22.28
N PHE A 5 13.35 -2.09 22.11
CA PHE A 5 12.94 -2.67 20.82
C PHE A 5 12.53 -1.53 19.86
N GLY A 6 13.48 -0.65 19.56
CA GLY A 6 13.48 0.22 18.40
C GLY A 6 13.88 -0.55 17.15
N SER A 7 13.26 -1.72 16.90
CA SER A 7 13.44 -2.44 15.66
C SER A 7 12.62 -1.73 14.58
N ARG A 8 13.18 -0.64 14.04
CA ARG A 8 13.00 -0.34 12.62
C ARG A 8 13.49 -1.58 11.88
N GLU A 9 12.58 -2.52 11.64
CA GLU A 9 12.71 -3.57 10.65
C GLU A 9 12.92 -2.87 9.31
N PHE A 10 14.18 -2.51 9.03
CA PHE A 10 14.66 -2.11 7.72
C PHE A 10 14.57 -3.35 6.83
N SER A 11 13.34 -3.71 6.49
CA SER A 11 13.05 -4.34 5.23
C SER A 11 13.74 -3.54 4.15
N GLY A 12 14.72 -4.15 3.48
CA GLY A 12 15.12 -3.67 2.17
C GLY A 12 13.89 -3.47 1.27
N PRO A 13 13.97 -2.60 0.25
CA PRO A 13 12.86 -2.33 -0.66
C PRO A 13 12.32 -3.61 -1.35
N SER A 14 13.12 -4.68 -1.37
CA SER A 14 12.89 -5.93 -2.09
C SER A 14 12.19 -7.05 -1.30
N ARG A 15 11.67 -6.80 -0.09
CA ARG A 15 10.90 -7.83 0.66
C ARG A 15 9.42 -7.75 0.30
N ASN A 16 8.82 -8.91 0.06
CA ASN A 16 7.38 -9.04 -0.12
C ASN A 16 6.67 -8.64 1.20
N PRO A 17 5.82 -7.60 1.21
CA PRO A 17 5.26 -7.10 2.45
C PRO A 17 4.29 -8.11 3.06
N LEU A 18 4.26 -8.16 4.38
CA LEU A 18 3.25 -8.91 5.11
C LEU A 18 1.87 -8.26 4.91
N PRO A 19 0.78 -9.03 4.92
CA PRO A 19 -0.58 -8.49 4.82
C PRO A 19 -0.87 -7.40 5.87
N SER A 20 -0.34 -7.57 7.08
CA SER A 20 -0.43 -6.59 8.17
C SER A 20 0.32 -5.30 7.87
N GLU A 21 1.50 -5.37 7.23
CA GLU A 21 2.28 -4.19 6.83
C GLU A 21 1.56 -3.38 5.73
N VAL A 22 0.95 -4.07 4.76
CA VAL A 22 0.14 -3.44 3.71
C VAL A 22 -1.02 -2.64 4.32
N ARG A 23 -1.73 -3.26 5.28
CA ARG A 23 -2.84 -2.63 5.98
C ARG A 23 -2.39 -1.42 6.82
N ALA A 24 -1.33 -1.59 7.61
CA ALA A 24 -0.78 -0.54 8.46
C ALA A 24 -0.32 0.67 7.64
N ALA A 25 0.35 0.46 6.51
CA ALA A 25 0.79 1.55 5.64
C ALA A 25 -0.38 2.27 4.96
N ARG A 26 -1.45 1.55 4.59
CA ARG A 26 -2.69 2.17 4.08
C ARG A 26 -3.33 3.06 5.13
N GLU A 27 -3.47 2.55 6.35
CA GLU A 27 -4.10 3.27 7.47
C GLU A 27 -3.28 4.49 7.88
N ALA A 28 -1.95 4.36 7.93
CA ALA A 28 -1.04 5.48 8.17
C ALA A 28 -1.12 6.56 7.08
N ALA A 29 -1.41 6.18 5.83
CA ALA A 29 -1.63 7.12 4.73
C ALA A 29 -3.06 7.69 4.67
N GLY A 30 -3.96 7.26 5.57
CA GLY A 30 -5.37 7.73 5.60
C GLY A 30 -6.19 7.30 4.38
N LEU A 31 -5.82 6.21 3.72
CA LEU A 31 -6.43 5.78 2.46
C LEU A 31 -7.50 4.70 2.68
N THR A 32 -8.55 4.74 1.87
CA THR A 32 -9.43 3.59 1.70
C THR A 32 -8.77 2.50 0.85
N GLN A 33 -9.27 1.25 0.92
CA GLN A 33 -8.76 0.14 0.09
C GLN A 33 -8.86 0.45 -1.41
N THR A 34 -9.94 1.12 -1.82
CA THR A 34 -10.15 1.53 -3.22
C THR A 34 -9.15 2.58 -3.66
N GLU A 35 -8.86 3.58 -2.82
CA GLU A 35 -7.85 4.60 -3.14
C GLU A 35 -6.44 4.01 -3.20
N ALA A 36 -6.10 3.11 -2.27
CA ALA A 36 -4.81 2.44 -2.27
C ALA A 36 -4.62 1.57 -3.52
N ALA A 37 -5.66 0.85 -3.93
CA ALA A 37 -5.67 0.09 -5.18
C ALA A 37 -5.50 1.00 -6.41
N ALA A 38 -6.22 2.13 -6.44
CA ALA A 38 -6.12 3.11 -7.53
C ALA A 38 -4.72 3.72 -7.64
N LEU A 39 -4.04 3.96 -6.51
CA LEU A 39 -2.67 4.49 -6.50
C LEU A 39 -1.71 3.56 -7.23
N VAL A 40 -1.83 2.25 -7.05
CA VAL A 40 -0.95 1.26 -7.72
C VAL A 40 -1.56 0.65 -8.98
N HIS A 41 -2.60 1.28 -9.55
CA HIS A 41 -3.26 0.86 -10.78
C HIS A 41 -3.78 -0.59 -10.75
N THR A 42 -4.35 -1.00 -9.61
CA THR A 42 -4.97 -2.33 -9.44
C THR A 42 -6.44 -2.22 -9.00
N SER A 43 -7.12 -3.37 -8.95
CA SER A 43 -8.50 -3.44 -8.48
C SER A 43 -8.59 -3.46 -6.95
N CYS A 44 -9.68 -2.91 -6.39
CA CYS A 44 -9.94 -2.97 -4.94
C CYS A 44 -9.97 -4.42 -4.42
N ARG A 45 -10.52 -5.36 -5.22
CA ARG A 45 -10.54 -6.79 -4.90
C ARG A 45 -9.15 -7.40 -4.82
N THR A 46 -8.21 -6.95 -5.66
CA THR A 46 -6.80 -7.38 -5.58
C THR A 46 -6.16 -6.87 -4.29
N TRP A 47 -6.41 -5.61 -3.94
CA TRP A 47 -5.90 -5.01 -2.70
C TRP A 47 -6.40 -5.74 -1.44
N GLN A 48 -7.70 -6.07 -1.39
CA GLN A 48 -8.28 -6.85 -0.31
C GLN A 48 -7.62 -8.23 -0.15
N GLN A 49 -7.32 -8.92 -1.25
CA GLN A 49 -6.62 -10.21 -1.21
C GLN A 49 -5.19 -10.07 -0.69
N TRP A 50 -4.52 -8.95 -0.94
CA TRP A 50 -3.21 -8.66 -0.35
C TRP A 50 -3.31 -8.39 1.16
N GLU A 51 -4.31 -7.64 1.61
CA GLU A 51 -4.55 -7.40 3.04
C GLU A 51 -5.03 -8.65 3.79
N ALA A 52 -5.74 -9.55 3.13
CA ALA A 52 -6.20 -10.83 3.69
C ALA A 52 -5.10 -11.90 3.72
N GLY A 53 -4.04 -11.75 2.92
CA GLY A 53 -3.01 -12.77 2.74
C GLY A 53 -3.38 -13.88 1.74
N ASP A 54 -4.57 -13.82 1.13
CA ASP A 54 -4.99 -14.71 0.05
C ASP A 54 -4.04 -14.64 -1.16
N ARG A 55 -3.44 -13.46 -1.38
CA ARG A 55 -2.43 -13.24 -2.41
C ARG A 55 -1.22 -12.51 -1.85
N ARG A 56 -0.05 -12.89 -2.35
CA ARG A 56 1.20 -12.17 -2.11
C ARG A 56 1.28 -10.91 -2.97
N MET A 57 1.65 -9.78 -2.36
CA MET A 57 1.86 -8.53 -3.09
C MET A 57 3.22 -8.58 -3.80
N HIS A 58 3.27 -8.23 -5.07
CA HIS A 58 4.55 -8.15 -5.78
C HIS A 58 5.36 -6.94 -5.26
N GLN A 59 6.67 -7.10 -5.07
CA GLN A 59 7.57 -6.06 -4.55
C GLN A 59 7.45 -4.73 -5.31
N ALA A 60 7.32 -4.76 -6.63
CA ALA A 60 7.16 -3.56 -7.45
C ALA A 60 5.90 -2.74 -7.10
N PHE A 61 4.78 -3.40 -6.75
CA PHE A 61 3.56 -2.69 -6.33
C PHE A 61 3.75 -2.06 -4.96
N TRP A 62 4.47 -2.75 -4.07
CA TRP A 62 4.77 -2.23 -2.74
C TRP A 62 5.67 -1.00 -2.79
N GLU A 63 6.74 -1.05 -3.58
CA GLU A 63 7.63 0.09 -3.81
C GLU A 63 6.86 1.28 -4.42
N LEU A 64 6.05 1.03 -5.46
CA LEU A 64 5.22 2.06 -6.09
C LEU A 64 4.25 2.71 -5.09
N PHE A 65 3.61 1.90 -4.24
CA PHE A 65 2.70 2.40 -3.20
C PHE A 65 3.44 3.36 -2.27
N ARG A 66 4.60 2.96 -1.75
CA ARG A 66 5.43 3.77 -0.84
C ARG A 66 5.89 5.08 -1.48
N ILE A 67 6.35 5.04 -2.73
CA ILE A 67 6.75 6.23 -3.49
C ILE A 67 5.56 7.20 -3.61
N LYS A 68 4.38 6.68 -3.97
CA LYS A 68 3.18 7.51 -4.19
C LYS A 68 2.62 8.11 -2.92
N ILE A 69 2.56 7.38 -1.80
CA ILE A 69 2.11 7.95 -0.52
C ILE A 69 3.10 9.00 0.01
N SER A 70 4.42 8.78 -0.18
CA SER A 70 5.44 9.77 0.18
C SER A 70 5.34 11.04 -0.65
N THR A 71 5.03 10.92 -1.95
CA THR A 71 4.90 12.06 -2.86
C THR A 71 3.60 12.84 -2.62
N ARG A 72 2.52 12.14 -2.25
CA ARG A 72 1.20 12.74 -2.00
C ARG A 72 1.18 13.66 -0.79
N SER A 73 2.08 13.45 0.18
CA SER A 73 2.28 14.39 1.30
C SER A 73 2.65 15.81 0.83
N VAL A 74 3.11 15.99 -0.41
CA VAL A 74 3.57 17.28 -0.95
C VAL A 74 2.50 17.98 -1.81
N ARG A 75 1.39 17.33 -2.18
CA ARG A 75 0.34 17.96 -2.99
C ARG A 75 -1.06 17.69 -2.44
N ILE A 76 -1.60 18.70 -1.75
CA ILE A 76 -3.04 18.87 -1.56
C ILE A 76 -3.65 19.10 -2.94
N SER A 77 -4.44 18.16 -3.48
CA SER A 77 -5.64 18.46 -4.30
C SER A 77 -6.29 17.23 -4.96
N ALA A 78 -7.63 17.26 -4.88
CA ALA A 78 -8.66 16.60 -5.70
C ALA A 78 -8.94 15.10 -5.51
N PRO A 79 -10.23 14.71 -5.44
CA PRO A 79 -10.66 13.32 -5.27
C PRO A 79 -10.34 12.51 -6.54
N ILE A 80 -9.66 11.38 -6.35
CA ILE A 80 -9.43 10.40 -7.41
C ILE A 80 -10.81 9.82 -7.77
N LYS A 81 -11.38 10.26 -8.90
CA LYS A 81 -12.60 9.67 -9.44
C LYS A 81 -12.33 8.18 -9.73
N PRO A 82 -13.23 7.26 -9.33
CA PRO A 82 -13.03 5.84 -9.59
C PRO A 82 -13.03 5.59 -11.10
N HIS A 83 -11.90 5.13 -11.64
CA HIS A 83 -11.85 4.62 -13.01
C HIS A 83 -12.51 3.24 -13.05
N ARG A 84 -13.83 3.22 -13.22
CA ARG A 84 -14.57 2.03 -13.62
C ARG A 84 -14.31 1.83 -15.12
N SER A 85 -13.50 0.84 -15.49
CA SER A 85 -13.68 0.00 -16.69
C SER A 85 -12.48 -0.91 -16.88
N GLN A 86 -12.72 -2.22 -16.90
CA GLN A 86 -12.27 -3.11 -17.97
C GLN A 86 -12.80 -4.52 -17.69
N ARG A 87 -13.89 -4.88 -18.38
CA ARG A 87 -14.20 -6.25 -18.81
C ARG A 87 -15.14 -6.18 -20.04
N ALA A 88 -14.59 -6.51 -21.20
CA ALA A 88 -15.20 -7.30 -22.26
C ALA A 88 -14.05 -8.01 -22.96
#